data_AF-A0A6B2SG53-F1
#
_entry.id   AF-A0A6B2SG53-F1
#
_cell.length_a   1.000
_cell.length_b   1.000
_cell.length_c   1.000
_cell.angle_alpha   90.00
_cell.angle_beta   90.00
_cell.angle_gamma   90.00
#
_symmetry.space_group_name_H-M   'P 1'
#
loop_
_entity.id
_entity.type
_entity.pdbx_description
1 polymer ?
#
loop_
_entity_poly.entity_id
_entity_poly.type
_entity_poly.pdbx_seq_one_letter_code
_entity_poly.pdbx_strand_id
1 'polypeptide(L)'
;MALEAGQRVMLAADTPLTESAEVSGVVVGVLSLAAGTAGTVEQVVGHQDESDDVREYERLKSLLDAFGVEMPTESRKRLEEKVAALEPAWTAFQERAPRVSVRVRFDNGFILDGADGDVCVPA
;
A
#
# COMPACT_ATOMS: atom_id res chain seq x y z
N MET A 1 10.58 -4.68 5.98
CA MET A 1 10.67 -4.80 7.46
C MET A 1 9.43 -4.11 8.03
N ALA A 2 8.81 -4.62 9.10
CA ALA A 2 7.67 -3.93 9.69
C ALA A 2 8.18 -2.76 10.55
N LEU A 3 7.67 -1.55 10.31
CA LEU A 3 7.90 -0.39 11.16
C LEU A 3 6.97 -0.46 12.37
N GLU A 4 7.44 -0.03 13.53
CA GLU A 4 6.69 -0.01 14.78
C GLU A 4 6.48 1.43 15.29
N ALA A 5 5.39 1.67 16.01
CA ALA A 5 5.16 2.95 16.65
C ALA A 5 6.26 3.24 17.70
N GLY A 6 6.75 4.49 17.73
CA GLY A 6 7.89 4.92 18.55
C GLY A 6 9.26 4.64 17.93
N GLN A 7 9.34 3.94 16.79
CA GLN A 7 10.61 3.67 16.13
C GLN A 7 11.19 4.94 15.49
N ARG A 8 12.52 5.09 15.58
CA ARG A 8 13.27 6.12 14.85
C ARG A 8 13.50 5.70 13.41
N VAL A 9 13.20 6.61 12.49
CA VAL A 9 13.31 6.39 11.05
C VAL A 9 13.92 7.60 10.36
N MET A 10 14.41 7.38 9.15
CA MET A 10 14.86 8.41 8.22
C MET A 10 14.16 8.22 6.87
N LEU A 11 13.90 9.32 6.16
CA LEU A 11 13.42 9.25 4.79
C LEU A 11 14.48 8.59 3.89
N ALA A 12 14.07 7.59 3.12
CA ALA A 12 14.94 6.90 2.16
C ALA A 12 15.20 7.74 0.90
N ALA A 13 14.26 8.60 0.54
CA ALA A 13 14.31 9.42 -0.67
C ALA A 13 13.63 10.77 -0.45
N ASP A 14 13.93 11.73 -1.34
CA ASP A 14 13.24 13.02 -1.36
C ASP A 14 11.75 12.78 -1.61
N THR A 15 10.90 13.26 -0.70
CA THR A 15 9.46 13.02 -0.73
C THR A 15 8.72 14.33 -1.03
N PRO A 16 8.02 14.45 -2.15
CA PRO A 16 7.26 15.65 -2.47
C PRO A 16 6.09 15.83 -1.49
N LEU A 17 5.95 17.03 -0.94
CA LEU A 17 4.84 17.44 -0.08
C LEU A 17 3.69 18.06 -0.87
N THR A 18 3.99 18.59 -2.05
CA THR A 18 3.03 19.28 -2.91
C THR A 18 3.13 18.71 -4.31
N GLU A 19 1.99 18.58 -4.99
CA GLU A 19 1.98 18.36 -6.43
C GLU A 19 2.52 19.59 -7.16
N SER A 20 3.12 19.39 -8.34
CA SER A 20 3.53 20.50 -9.20
C SER A 20 2.29 21.26 -9.65
N ALA A 21 2.12 22.48 -9.13
CA ALA A 21 1.03 23.36 -9.57
C ALA A 21 1.46 24.15 -10.81
N GLU A 22 0.64 24.13 -11.86
CA GLU A 22 0.77 25.02 -13.00
C GLU A 22 -0.31 26.10 -12.92
N VAL A 23 0.11 27.37 -12.95
CA VAL A 23 -0.81 28.51 -13.03
C VAL A 23 -0.49 29.28 -14.29
N SER A 24 -1.44 29.31 -15.22
CA SER A 24 -1.30 30.03 -16.50
C SER A 24 -0.04 29.66 -17.29
N GLY A 25 0.33 28.37 -17.30
CA GLY A 25 1.51 27.85 -18.01
C GLY A 25 2.84 28.08 -17.30
N VAL A 26 2.82 28.54 -16.05
CA VAL A 26 4.02 28.68 -15.20
C VAL A 26 3.99 27.61 -14.11
N VAL A 27 5.03 26.78 -14.07
CA VAL A 27 5.26 25.83 -12.98
C VAL A 27 5.61 26.62 -11.71
N VAL A 28 4.77 26.53 -10.68
CA VAL A 28 4.91 27.27 -9.41
C VAL A 28 5.90 26.58 -8.44
N GLY A 29 6.45 25.42 -8.83
CA GLY A 29 7.48 24.70 -8.08
C GLY A 29 6.92 23.54 -7.26
N VAL A 30 7.82 22.73 -6.70
CA VAL A 30 7.50 21.57 -5.86
C VAL A 30 8.25 21.72 -4.55
N LEU A 31 7.55 21.58 -3.42
CA LEU A 31 8.16 21.44 -2.11
C LEU A 31 8.38 19.95 -1.82
N SER A 32 9.59 19.60 -1.40
CA SER A 32 9.93 18.23 -1.00
C SER A 32 10.64 18.20 0.36
N LEU A 33 10.40 17.13 1.12
CA LEU A 33 11.24 16.75 2.26
C LEU A 33 12.46 15.99 1.77
N ALA A 34 13.64 16.36 2.26
CA ALA A 34 14.89 15.75 1.84
C ALA A 34 15.04 14.32 2.40
N ALA A 35 15.66 13.45 1.60
CA ALA A 35 16.18 12.17 2.06
C ALA A 35 17.09 12.36 3.28
N GLY A 36 17.07 11.40 4.20
CA GLY A 36 17.81 11.46 5.45
C GLY A 36 17.19 12.37 6.52
N THR A 37 16.04 12.99 6.27
CA THR A 37 15.30 13.67 7.34
C THR A 37 14.86 12.63 8.38
N ALA A 38 15.28 12.83 9.63
CA ALA A 38 15.00 11.91 10.71
C ALA A 38 13.68 12.24 11.42
N GLY A 39 12.99 11.20 11.88
CA GLY A 39 11.70 11.32 12.54
C GLY A 39 11.36 10.10 13.40
N THR A 40 10.21 10.17 14.04
CA THR A 40 9.66 9.11 14.88
C THR A 40 8.32 8.67 14.32
N VAL A 41 8.14 7.36 14.18
CA VAL A 41 6.85 6.78 13.79
C VAL A 41 5.86 7.02 14.91
N GLU A 42 4.80 7.79 14.65
CA GLU A 42 3.72 8.02 15.62
C GLU A 42 2.69 6.90 15.57
N GLN A 43 2.35 6.46 14.36
CA GLN A 43 1.31 5.46 14.13
C GLN A 43 1.67 4.59 12.93
N VAL A 44 1.37 3.31 13.06
CA VAL A 44 1.44 2.35 11.96
C VAL A 44 0.01 1.92 11.68
N VAL A 45 -0.51 2.30 10.52
CA VAL A 45 -1.83 1.87 10.06
C VAL A 45 -1.60 0.72 9.09
N GLY A 46 -1.83 -0.50 9.56
CA GLY A 46 -2.09 -1.61 8.66
C GLY A 46 -3.42 -1.33 7.99
N HIS A 47 -3.40 -0.97 6.69
CA HIS A 47 -4.63 -0.77 5.94
C HIS A 47 -5.30 -2.13 5.76
N GLN A 48 -6.20 -2.46 6.68
CA GLN A 48 -7.04 -3.64 6.62
C GLN A 48 -8.49 -3.18 6.52
N ASP A 49 -8.85 -2.66 5.34
CA ASP A 49 -10.23 -2.73 4.85
C ASP A 49 -10.20 -3.60 3.58
N GLU A 50 -9.79 -4.86 3.75
CA GLU A 50 -10.04 -5.89 2.74
C GLU A 50 -11.56 -5.99 2.59
N SER A 51 -12.10 -5.70 1.41
CA SER A 51 -13.49 -5.98 1.12
C SER A 51 -13.73 -7.49 1.18
N ASP A 52 -14.96 -7.90 1.48
CA ASP A 52 -15.31 -9.32 1.53
C ASP A 52 -15.01 -10.03 0.18
N ASP A 53 -15.08 -9.29 -0.94
CA ASP A 53 -14.73 -9.76 -2.28
C ASP A 53 -13.23 -10.09 -2.44
N VAL A 54 -12.34 -9.30 -1.81
CA VAL A 54 -10.88 -9.52 -1.81
C VAL A 54 -10.55 -10.79 -1.01
N ARG A 55 -11.17 -10.95 0.16
CA ARG A 55 -11.01 -12.16 1.00
C ARG A 55 -11.53 -13.42 0.31
N GLU A 56 -12.68 -13.32 -0.36
CA GLU A 56 -13.23 -14.47 -1.09
C GLU A 56 -12.42 -14.78 -2.35
N TYR A 57 -11.86 -13.79 -3.04
CA TYR A 57 -10.92 -14.03 -4.16
C TYR A 57 -9.73 -14.87 -3.70
N GLU A 58 -9.04 -14.46 -2.64
CA GLU A 58 -7.89 -15.20 -2.10
C GLU A 58 -8.28 -16.62 -1.67
N ARG A 59 -9.41 -16.78 -0.99
CA ARG A 59 -9.91 -18.08 -0.55
C ARG A 59 -10.17 -19.02 -1.72
N LEU A 60 -10.88 -18.55 -2.75
CA LEU A 60 -11.20 -19.37 -3.93
C LEU A 60 -9.97 -19.64 -4.79
N LYS A 61 -9.07 -18.67 -4.92
CA LYS A 61 -7.80 -18.82 -5.64
C LYS A 61 -6.88 -19.83 -4.95
N SER A 62 -6.75 -19.75 -3.64
CA SER A 62 -5.98 -20.72 -2.85
C SER A 62 -6.57 -22.13 -2.94
N LEU A 63 -7.89 -22.26 -2.94
CA LEU A 63 -8.58 -23.53 -3.13
C LEU A 63 -8.39 -24.11 -4.55
N LEU A 64 -8.41 -23.25 -5.57
CA LEU A 64 -8.11 -23.64 -6.95
C LEU A 64 -6.64 -24.08 -7.10
N ASP A 65 -5.70 -23.36 -6.49
CA ASP A 65 -4.28 -23.66 -6.59
C ASP A 65 -3.91 -24.94 -5.81
N ALA A 66 -4.54 -25.19 -4.66
CA ALA A 66 -4.30 -26.38 -3.84
C ALA A 66 -4.99 -27.64 -4.37
N PHE A 67 -6.23 -27.53 -4.86
CA PHE A 67 -7.06 -28.70 -5.20
C PHE A 67 -7.51 -28.76 -6.67
N GLY A 68 -7.22 -27.75 -7.49
CA GLY A 68 -7.71 -27.65 -8.87
C GLY A 68 -7.27 -28.80 -9.78
N VAL A 69 -6.16 -29.48 -9.47
CA VAL A 69 -5.69 -30.67 -10.21
C VAL A 69 -6.54 -31.91 -9.91
N GLU A 70 -7.07 -32.00 -8.70
CA GLU A 70 -7.89 -33.13 -8.23
C GLU A 70 -9.39 -32.93 -8.47
N MET A 71 -9.78 -31.71 -8.86
CA MET A 71 -11.18 -31.36 -9.08
C MET A 71 -11.74 -31.89 -10.41
N PRO A 72 -13.02 -32.33 -10.43
CA PRO A 72 -13.75 -32.57 -11.66
C PRO A 72 -13.77 -31.31 -12.54
N THR A 73 -13.60 -31.47 -13.85
CA THR A 73 -13.45 -30.38 -14.83
C THR A 73 -14.57 -29.33 -14.74
N GLU A 74 -15.81 -29.76 -14.53
CA GLU A 74 -16.97 -28.87 -14.41
C GLU A 74 -16.94 -28.04 -13.12
N SER A 75 -16.53 -28.63 -11.99
CA SER A 75 -16.37 -27.91 -10.72
C SER A 75 -15.21 -26.92 -10.79
N ARG A 76 -14.11 -27.31 -11.45
CA ARG A 76 -12.96 -26.44 -11.68
C ARG A 76 -13.33 -25.22 -12.53
N LYS A 77 -14.03 -25.41 -13.66
CA LYS A 77 -14.50 -24.31 -14.51
C LYS A 77 -15.38 -23.31 -13.76
N ARG A 78 -16.33 -23.79 -12.96
CA ARG A 78 -17.19 -22.90 -12.14
C ARG A 78 -16.40 -22.11 -11.10
N LEU A 79 -15.33 -22.70 -10.57
CA LEU A 79 -14.45 -22.02 -9.62
C LEU A 79 -13.59 -20.96 -10.32
N GLU A 80 -13.04 -21.27 -11.48
CA GLU A 80 -12.30 -20.33 -12.35
C GLU A 80 -13.17 -19.14 -12.74
N GLU A 81 -14.43 -19.36 -13.13
CA GLU A 81 -15.38 -18.29 -13.46
C GLU A 81 -15.65 -17.35 -12.26
N LYS A 82 -15.76 -17.90 -11.05
CA LYS A 82 -15.96 -17.11 -9.83
C LYS A 82 -14.71 -16.30 -9.46
N VAL A 83 -13.53 -16.88 -9.59
CA VAL A 83 -12.26 -16.18 -9.38
C VAL A 83 -12.12 -15.04 -10.40
N ALA A 84 -12.43 -15.28 -11.68
CA ALA A 84 -12.40 -14.26 -12.72
C ALA A 84 -13.40 -13.11 -12.46
N ALA A 85 -14.56 -13.39 -11.86
CA ALA A 85 -15.52 -12.35 -11.49
C ALA A 85 -15.02 -11.44 -10.35
N LEU A 86 -14.18 -11.96 -9.47
CA LEU A 86 -13.60 -11.23 -8.33
C LEU A 86 -12.24 -10.57 -8.66
N GLU A 87 -11.62 -10.96 -9.77
CA GLU A 87 -10.33 -10.44 -10.24
C GLU A 87 -10.27 -8.91 -10.41
N PRO A 88 -11.32 -8.20 -10.84
CA PRO A 88 -11.33 -6.74 -10.88
C PRO A 88 -11.25 -6.09 -9.49
N ALA A 89 -11.94 -6.65 -8.50
CA ALA A 89 -11.90 -6.15 -7.12
C ALA A 89 -10.53 -6.41 -6.48
N TRP A 90 -9.96 -7.58 -6.76
CA TRP A 90 -8.59 -7.92 -6.38
C TRP A 90 -7.56 -6.99 -7.01
N THR A 91 -7.67 -6.71 -8.31
CA THR A 91 -6.77 -5.80 -9.04
C THR A 91 -6.87 -4.38 -8.46
N ALA A 92 -8.07 -3.87 -8.26
CA ALA A 92 -8.29 -2.56 -7.65
C ALA A 92 -7.78 -2.48 -6.20
N PHE A 93 -7.80 -3.59 -5.45
CA PHE A 93 -7.20 -3.68 -4.12
C PHE A 93 -5.67 -3.68 -4.20
N GLN A 94 -5.07 -4.43 -5.12
CA GLN A 94 -3.62 -4.43 -5.35
C GLN A 94 -3.10 -3.07 -5.83
N GLU A 95 -3.85 -2.38 -6.68
CA GLU A 95 -3.53 -1.04 -7.17
C GLU A 95 -3.63 0.03 -6.06
N ARG A 96 -4.40 -0.23 -4.99
CA ARG A 96 -4.62 0.73 -3.89
C ARG A 96 -3.56 0.71 -2.79
N ALA A 97 -2.73 -0.33 -2.68
CA ALA A 97 -1.97 -0.53 -1.45
C ALA A 97 -0.46 -0.29 -1.60
N PRO A 98 0.09 0.72 -0.89
CA PRO A 98 1.16 0.49 0.06
C PRO A 98 0.61 -0.35 1.24
N ARG A 99 1.23 -1.52 1.50
CA ARG A 99 0.70 -2.55 2.41
C ARG A 99 0.73 -2.15 3.90
N VAL A 100 1.43 -1.07 4.23
CA VAL A 100 1.49 -0.44 5.54
C VAL A 100 1.66 1.05 5.31
N SER A 101 0.73 1.86 5.81
CA SER A 101 0.90 3.31 5.80
C SER A 101 1.34 3.78 7.18
N VAL A 102 2.41 4.55 7.25
CA VAL A 102 2.95 5.09 8.50
C VAL A 102 2.67 6.58 8.60
N ARG A 103 2.41 7.00 9.83
CA ARG A 103 2.44 8.40 10.23
C ARG A 103 3.75 8.66 10.93
N VAL A 104 4.57 9.55 10.37
CA VAL A 104 5.90 9.90 10.90
C VAL A 104 5.94 11.37 11.22
N ARG A 105 6.34 11.69 12.45
CA ARG A 105 6.65 13.05 12.88
C ARG A 105 8.16 13.27 12.78
N PHE A 106 8.56 14.14 11.87
CA PHE A 106 9.97 14.48 11.65
C PHE A 106 10.44 15.54 12.64
N ASP A 107 11.75 15.52 12.90
CA ASP A 107 12.39 16.44 13.87
C ASP A 107 12.34 17.91 13.40
N ASN A 108 12.17 18.13 12.10
CA ASN A 108 11.95 19.44 11.50
C ASN A 108 10.51 19.96 11.64
N GLY A 109 9.64 19.22 12.34
CA GLY A 109 8.27 19.63 12.66
C GLY A 109 7.22 19.22 11.63
N PHE A 110 7.60 18.60 10.51
CA PHE A 110 6.64 18.06 9.54
C PHE A 110 6.06 16.72 10.00
N ILE A 111 4.82 16.46 9.58
CA ILE A 111 4.15 15.18 9.78
C ILE A 111 3.79 14.65 8.38
N LEU A 112 4.33 13.49 8.03
CA LEU A 112 3.85 12.71 6.90
C LEU A 112 2.81 11.73 7.42
N ASP A 113 1.59 11.83 6.91
CA ASP A 113 0.48 10.94 7.24
C ASP A 113 0.11 10.13 6.02
N GLY A 114 -0.11 8.83 6.20
CA GLY A 114 -0.41 7.92 5.09
C GLY A 114 0.76 7.58 4.17
N ALA A 115 2.01 7.85 4.55
CA ALA A 115 3.18 7.52 3.72
C ALA A 115 3.41 6.01 3.67
N ASP A 116 3.88 5.49 2.53
CA ASP A 116 4.29 4.08 2.43
C ASP A 116 5.42 3.80 3.43
N GLY A 117 5.29 2.71 4.19
CA GLY A 117 6.31 2.26 5.13
C GLY A 117 7.68 2.06 4.47
N ASP A 118 7.74 1.70 3.19
CA ASP A 118 9.00 1.50 2.47
C ASP A 118 9.74 2.82 2.16
N VAL A 119 9.09 3.99 2.28
CA VAL A 119 9.73 5.31 2.15
C VAL A 119 10.58 5.66 3.37
N CYS A 120 10.40 4.94 4.48
CA CYS A 120 11.13 5.15 5.72
C CYS A 120 12.05 3.97 6.02
N VAL A 121 13.33 4.27 6.29
CA VAL A 121 14.31 3.27 6.75
C VAL A 121 14.64 3.49 8.23
N PRO A 122 15.01 2.45 8.99
CA PRO A 122 15.49 2.62 10.37
C PRO A 122 16.68 3.60 10.43
N ALA A 123 16.65 4.49 11.42
CA ALA A 123 17.70 5.50 11.66
C ALA A 123 18.86 4.94 12.50
#